data_AF-A0AAU9SIP8-F1
#
_entry.id   AF-A0AAU9SIP8-F1
#
_cell.length_a   1.000
_cell.length_b   1.000
_cell.length_c   1.000
_cell.angle_alpha   90.00
_cell.angle_beta   90.00
_cell.angle_gamma   90.00
#
_symmetry.space_group_name_H-M   'P 1'
#
loop_
_entity.id
_entity.type
_entity.pdbx_description
1 polymer ?
#
loop_
_entity_poly.entity_id
_entity_poly.type
_entity_poly.pdbx_seq_one_letter_code
_entity_poly.pdbx_strand_id
1 'polypeptide(L)'
;MRSSSLIQPKEWVEPCAWHWPKAMAGKAAEALAKTATAFQHPWRVKLDKYRTDLTKGVWGYWKMGAWKPLGISARRRAMLRKEVLTCGEDWPYDPERKAMRTKRKGHKCDRIS
;
A
#
# COMPACT_ATOMS: atom_id res chain seq x y z
N MET A 1 76.99 -27.23 -20.47
CA MET A 1 75.99 -26.40 -21.16
C MET A 1 74.67 -27.14 -21.17
N ARG A 2 73.77 -26.88 -20.22
CA ARG A 2 72.39 -27.40 -20.22
C ARG A 2 71.44 -26.21 -20.24
N SER A 3 70.68 -26.17 -21.32
CA SER A 3 69.64 -25.19 -21.66
C SER A 3 68.66 -24.98 -20.51
N SER A 4 68.54 -23.74 -20.04
CA SER A 4 67.45 -23.28 -19.18
C SER A 4 66.22 -23.06 -20.05
N SER A 5 65.28 -24.00 -20.03
CA SER A 5 63.97 -23.84 -20.66
C SER A 5 63.10 -22.94 -19.78
N LEU A 6 62.91 -21.69 -20.20
CA LEU A 6 61.90 -20.80 -19.65
C LEU A 6 60.51 -21.44 -19.72
N ILE A 7 59.86 -21.51 -18.55
CA ILE A 7 58.46 -21.87 -18.40
C ILE A 7 57.62 -20.67 -18.85
N GLN A 8 56.83 -20.84 -19.90
CA GLN A 8 55.83 -19.86 -20.35
C GLN A 8 54.73 -19.72 -19.28
N PRO A 9 54.32 -18.51 -18.87
CA PRO A 9 53.15 -18.34 -18.01
C PRO A 9 51.87 -18.59 -18.83
N LYS A 10 51.01 -19.44 -18.28
CA LYS A 10 49.69 -19.80 -18.82
C LYS A 10 48.86 -18.55 -19.08
N GLU A 11 48.35 -18.47 -20.29
CA GLU A 11 47.38 -17.49 -20.77
C GLU A 11 46.19 -17.41 -19.81
N TRP A 12 45.95 -16.20 -19.29
CA TRP A 12 44.72 -15.88 -18.57
C TRP A 12 43.59 -15.79 -19.60
N VAL A 13 42.74 -16.81 -19.64
CA VAL A 13 41.50 -16.78 -20.42
C VAL A 13 40.53 -15.83 -19.72
N GLU A 14 40.26 -14.68 -20.35
CA GLU A 14 39.23 -13.73 -19.91
C GLU A 14 37.85 -14.41 -19.92
N PRO A 15 37.05 -14.33 -18.83
CA PRO A 15 35.71 -14.90 -18.82
C PRO A 15 34.76 -14.03 -19.66
N CYS A 16 34.20 -14.66 -20.69
CA CYS A 16 33.09 -14.23 -21.55
C CYS A 16 32.37 -12.95 -21.11
N ALA A 17 32.63 -11.87 -21.85
CA ALA A 17 31.86 -10.64 -21.81
C ALA A 17 30.40 -10.93 -22.22
N TRP A 18 29.49 -10.97 -21.24
CA TRP A 18 28.06 -10.88 -21.48
C TRP A 18 27.77 -9.51 -22.08
N HIS A 19 27.57 -9.47 -23.40
CA HIS A 19 27.13 -8.27 -24.11
C HIS A 19 25.70 -7.93 -23.63
N TRP A 20 25.59 -7.01 -22.68
CA TRP A 20 24.30 -6.46 -22.26
C TRP A 20 23.71 -5.64 -23.41
N PRO A 21 22.58 -6.04 -24.02
CA PRO A 21 21.97 -5.21 -25.04
C PRO A 21 21.49 -3.90 -24.40
N LYS A 22 22.07 -2.77 -24.84
CA LYS A 22 21.72 -1.39 -24.41
C LYS A 22 20.20 -1.12 -24.46
N ALA A 23 19.44 -1.87 -25.26
CA ALA A 23 17.97 -1.78 -25.35
C ALA A 23 17.21 -2.20 -24.06
N MET A 24 17.76 -3.11 -23.24
CA MET A 24 17.10 -3.53 -21.99
C MET A 24 17.21 -2.47 -20.90
N ALA A 25 18.26 -1.64 -20.93
CA ALA A 25 18.43 -0.54 -19.98
C ALA A 25 17.37 0.57 -20.20
N GLY A 26 17.03 0.88 -21.45
CA GLY A 26 16.00 1.87 -21.79
C GLY A 26 14.59 1.44 -21.36
N LYS A 27 14.22 0.17 -21.63
CA LYS A 27 12.94 -0.39 -21.18
C LYS A 27 12.84 -0.52 -19.66
N ALA A 28 13.93 -0.87 -18.99
CA ALA A 28 13.97 -0.92 -17.53
C ALA A 28 13.80 0.48 -16.90
N ALA A 29 14.41 1.51 -17.49
CA ALA A 29 14.25 2.89 -17.04
C ALA A 29 12.81 3.42 -17.26
N GLU A 30 12.18 3.09 -18.38
CA GLU A 30 10.79 3.48 -18.67
C GLU A 30 9.78 2.74 -17.77
N ALA A 31 10.04 1.46 -17.48
CA ALA A 31 9.27 0.70 -16.50
C ALA A 31 9.46 1.26 -15.08
N LEU A 32 10.69 1.61 -14.69
CA LEU A 32 10.99 2.26 -13.42
C LEU A 32 10.31 3.63 -13.30
N ALA A 33 10.27 4.44 -14.37
CA ALA A 33 9.59 5.73 -14.40
C ALA A 33 8.06 5.60 -14.28
N LYS A 34 7.46 4.60 -14.94
CA LYS A 34 6.03 4.26 -14.80
C LYS A 34 5.73 3.70 -13.41
N THR A 35 6.63 2.92 -12.83
CA THR A 35 6.50 2.52 -11.43
C THR A 35 6.66 3.71 -10.49
N ALA A 36 7.58 4.65 -10.74
CA ALA A 36 7.80 5.82 -9.89
C ALA A 36 6.55 6.72 -9.85
N THR A 37 5.88 6.93 -10.97
CA THR A 37 4.60 7.67 -11.01
C THR A 37 3.43 6.90 -10.39
N ALA A 38 3.38 5.56 -10.54
CA ALA A 38 2.44 4.72 -9.78
C ALA A 38 2.77 4.66 -8.27
N PHE A 39 4.05 4.88 -7.92
CA PHE A 39 4.56 5.01 -6.55
C PHE A 39 4.31 6.39 -5.96
N GLN A 40 3.97 7.39 -6.77
CA GLN A 40 3.70 8.74 -6.27
C GLN A 40 2.47 8.74 -5.34
N HIS A 41 1.47 7.90 -5.64
CA HIS A 41 0.25 7.75 -4.83
C HIS A 41 -0.25 6.28 -4.79
N PRO A 42 0.43 5.37 -4.07
CA PRO A 42 0.05 3.96 -3.97
C PRO A 42 -1.34 3.76 -3.36
N TRP A 43 -1.86 4.77 -2.66
CA TRP A 43 -3.20 4.77 -2.08
C TRP A 43 -4.32 4.87 -3.13
N ARG A 44 -4.08 5.42 -4.33
CA ARG A 44 -5.08 5.50 -5.42
C ARG A 44 -5.49 4.11 -5.90
N VAL A 45 -4.50 3.23 -6.10
CA VAL A 45 -4.72 1.83 -6.48
C VAL A 45 -5.51 1.08 -5.39
N LYS A 46 -5.20 1.34 -4.11
CA LYS A 46 -5.92 0.75 -2.99
C LYS A 46 -7.35 1.30 -2.88
N LEU A 47 -7.57 2.59 -3.16
CA LEU A 47 -8.90 3.21 -3.17
C LEU A 47 -9.78 2.60 -4.26
N ASP A 48 -9.27 2.48 -5.49
CA ASP A 48 -10.05 1.89 -6.58
C ASP A 48 -10.43 0.44 -6.28
N LYS A 49 -9.52 -0.34 -5.69
CA LYS A 49 -9.79 -1.71 -5.25
C LYS A 49 -10.95 -1.80 -4.24
N TYR A 50 -11.02 -0.88 -3.28
CA TYR A 50 -12.00 -0.92 -2.20
C TYR A 50 -13.16 0.05 -2.39
N ARG A 51 -13.26 0.74 -3.53
CA ARG A 51 -14.24 1.81 -3.79
C ARG A 51 -15.67 1.36 -3.53
N THR A 52 -16.04 0.17 -4.02
CA THR A 52 -17.37 -0.41 -3.87
C THR A 52 -17.69 -0.82 -2.43
N ASP A 53 -16.67 -1.12 -1.61
CA ASP A 53 -16.85 -1.44 -0.20
C ASP A 53 -16.86 -0.19 0.68
N LEU A 54 -16.10 0.84 0.30
CA LEU A 54 -16.08 2.13 1.00
C LEU A 54 -17.44 2.83 0.92
N THR A 55 -18.15 2.72 -0.21
CA THR A 55 -19.49 3.30 -0.38
C THR A 55 -20.58 2.61 0.43
N LYS A 56 -20.39 1.34 0.83
CA LYS A 56 -21.38 0.58 1.64
C LYS A 56 -21.44 1.05 3.09
N GLY A 57 -20.48 1.87 3.53
CA GLY A 57 -20.43 2.46 4.87
C GLY A 57 -19.36 1.84 5.78
N VAL A 58 -19.36 2.22 7.06
CA VAL A 58 -18.23 1.94 7.96
C VAL A 58 -18.31 0.58 8.64
N TRP A 59 -19.50 0.14 9.04
CA TRP A 59 -19.69 -1.04 9.91
C TRP A 59 -20.17 -2.30 9.18
N GLY A 60 -20.26 -2.25 7.86
CA GLY A 60 -20.92 -3.28 7.06
C GLY A 60 -22.24 -2.77 6.49
N TYR A 61 -22.93 -3.67 5.83
CA TYR A 61 -24.21 -3.38 5.20
C TYR A 61 -25.23 -4.45 5.58
N TRP A 62 -26.47 -4.00 5.74
CA TRP A 62 -27.60 -4.89 5.96
C TRP A 62 -28.06 -5.45 4.61
N LYS A 63 -28.06 -6.77 4.46
CA LYS A 63 -28.57 -7.43 3.26
C LYS A 63 -29.17 -8.79 3.63
N MET A 64 -30.38 -9.06 3.16
CA MET A 64 -31.07 -10.35 3.35
C MET A 64 -31.16 -10.77 4.82
N GLY A 65 -31.55 -9.85 5.70
CA GLY A 65 -31.79 -10.15 7.12
C GLY A 65 -30.53 -10.35 7.97
N ALA A 66 -29.33 -10.11 7.42
CA ALA A 66 -28.08 -10.24 8.15
C ALA A 66 -27.16 -9.03 7.94
N TRP A 67 -26.36 -8.73 8.96
CA TRP A 67 -25.21 -7.84 8.83
C TRP A 67 -24.09 -8.55 8.08
N LYS A 68 -23.70 -8.00 6.91
CA LYS A 68 -22.55 -8.49 6.15
C LYS A 68 -21.32 -7.62 6.44
N PRO A 69 -20.17 -8.24 6.76
CA PRO A 69 -18.93 -7.50 6.95
C PRO A 69 -18.43 -6.92 5.62
N LEU A 70 -17.54 -5.95 5.71
CA LEU A 70 -16.85 -5.36 4.57
C LEU A 70 -15.64 -6.20 4.17
N GLY A 71 -15.20 -6.11 2.92
CA GLY A 71 -13.95 -6.73 2.47
C GLY A 71 -12.68 -6.03 3.00
N ILE A 72 -12.84 -4.86 3.62
CA ILE A 72 -11.75 -4.10 4.24
C ILE A 72 -11.89 -4.10 5.76
N SER A 73 -10.77 -4.34 6.46
CA SER A 73 -10.71 -4.18 7.91
C SER A 73 -10.69 -2.71 8.31
N ALA A 74 -11.24 -2.39 9.48
CA ALA A 74 -11.25 -1.02 10.01
C ALA A 74 -9.83 -0.41 10.08
N ARG A 75 -8.82 -1.22 10.45
CA ARG A 75 -7.42 -0.80 10.49
C ARG A 75 -6.90 -0.39 9.11
N ARG A 76 -7.14 -1.20 8.08
CA ARG A 76 -6.70 -0.89 6.71
C ARG A 76 -7.40 0.35 6.17
N ARG A 77 -8.70 0.52 6.46
CA ARG A 77 -9.44 1.75 6.12
C ARG A 77 -8.81 2.99 6.77
N ALA A 78 -8.49 2.94 8.07
CA ALA A 78 -7.88 4.08 8.76
C ALA A 78 -6.48 4.44 8.21
N MET A 79 -5.68 3.44 7.82
CA MET A 79 -4.41 3.67 7.14
C MET A 79 -4.60 4.37 5.79
N LEU A 80 -5.57 3.92 4.99
CA LEU A 80 -5.91 4.56 3.71
C LEU A 80 -6.35 6.01 3.91
N ARG A 81 -7.24 6.24 4.88
CA ARG A 81 -7.70 7.59 5.24
C ARG A 81 -6.53 8.49 5.65
N LYS A 82 -5.59 7.97 6.44
CA LYS A 82 -4.36 8.69 6.80
C LYS A 82 -3.53 9.03 5.57
N GLU A 83 -3.27 8.08 4.68
CA GLU A 83 -2.50 8.29 3.45
C GLU A 83 -3.13 9.39 2.57
N VAL A 84 -4.45 9.34 2.35
CA VAL A 84 -5.20 10.31 1.54
C VAL A 84 -5.16 11.71 2.16
N LEU A 85 -5.50 11.83 3.45
CA LEU A 85 -5.52 13.12 4.14
C LEU A 85 -4.13 13.74 4.26
N THR A 86 -3.06 12.93 4.35
CA THR A 86 -1.68 13.42 4.38
C THR A 86 -1.29 14.06 3.04
N CYS A 87 -1.84 13.59 1.93
CA CYS A 87 -1.65 14.19 0.61
C CYS A 87 -2.53 15.44 0.39
N GLY A 88 -3.38 15.83 1.35
CA GLY A 88 -4.27 16.98 1.24
C GLY A 88 -5.54 16.74 0.42
N GLU A 89 -5.86 15.49 0.07
CA GLU A 89 -7.11 15.14 -0.60
C GLU A 89 -8.25 14.90 0.41
N ASP A 90 -9.49 15.09 -0.03
CA ASP A 90 -10.68 14.96 0.81
C ASP A 90 -11.17 13.50 0.95
N TRP A 91 -11.84 13.17 2.06
CA TRP A 91 -12.33 11.83 2.38
C TRP A 91 -13.86 11.78 2.50
N PRO A 92 -14.59 11.48 1.41
CA PRO A 92 -16.06 11.57 1.37
C PRO A 92 -16.79 10.30 1.86
N TYR A 93 -16.08 9.22 2.18
CA TYR A 93 -16.70 7.91 2.42
C TYR A 93 -17.23 7.70 3.85
N ASP A 94 -16.72 8.46 4.82
CA ASP A 94 -17.11 8.28 6.22
C ASP A 94 -18.20 9.29 6.61
N PRO A 95 -19.30 8.83 7.24
CA PRO A 95 -20.33 9.75 7.73
C PRO A 95 -19.79 10.61 8.86
N GLU A 96 -20.36 11.82 8.98
CA GLU A 96 -19.99 12.74 10.05
C GLU A 96 -20.27 12.14 11.44
N ARG A 97 -19.41 12.48 12.39
CA ARG A 97 -19.54 12.00 13.77
C ARG A 97 -20.79 12.59 14.41
N LYS A 98 -21.68 11.73 14.89
CA LYS A 98 -22.88 12.14 15.63
C LYS A 98 -22.52 12.91 16.91
N ALA A 99 -23.39 13.85 17.28
CA ALA A 99 -23.28 14.58 18.54
C ALA A 99 -23.26 13.62 19.75
N MET A 100 -22.39 13.92 20.71
CA MET A 100 -22.28 13.14 21.94
C MET A 100 -23.45 13.43 22.89
N ARG A 101 -23.94 12.43 23.61
CA ARG A 101 -24.99 12.59 24.62
C ARG A 101 -24.37 12.91 25.99
N THR A 102 -24.54 14.15 26.43
CA THR A 102 -24.07 14.61 27.75
C THR A 102 -25.21 14.59 28.76
N LYS A 103 -25.61 13.40 29.23
CA LYS A 103 -26.59 13.27 30.32
C LYS A 103 -26.05 12.34 31.39
N ARG A 104 -26.06 12.78 32.65
CA ARG A 104 -25.73 11.93 33.81
C ARG A 104 -26.95 11.11 34.20
N LYS A 105 -26.75 9.83 34.54
CA LYS A 105 -27.83 8.90 34.92
C LYS A 105 -28.38 9.17 36.34
N GLY A 106 -27.53 9.66 37.24
CA GLY A 106 -27.79 9.75 38.68
C GLY A 106 -27.63 8.40 39.39
N HIS A 107 -27.27 8.40 40.68
CA HIS A 107 -27.25 7.17 41.48
C HIS A 107 -28.68 6.66 41.70
N LYS A 108 -28.83 5.36 42.01
CA LYS A 108 -30.16 4.74 42.20
C LYS A 108 -30.84 5.27 43.46
N CYS A 109 -30.09 5.38 44.56
CA CYS A 109 -30.57 5.90 45.85
C CYS A 109 -31.14 7.32 45.71
N ASP A 110 -30.43 8.22 45.03
CA ASP A 110 -30.83 9.63 44.88
C ASP A 110 -32.02 9.85 43.93
N ARG A 111 -32.51 8.79 43.27
CA ARG A 111 -33.65 8.84 42.33
C ARG A 111 -34.94 8.26 42.90
N ILE A 112 -34.88 7.58 44.04
CA ILE A 112 -36.02 6.93 44.69
C ILE A 112 -36.13 7.58 46.07
N SER A 113 -36.77 8.74 46.12
CA SER A 113 -37.14 9.45 47.35
C SER A 113 -38.65 9.53 47.40
#